data_AF-A0A126NQH4-F1
#
_entry.id   AF-A0A126NQH4-F1
#
_cell.length_a   1.000
_cell.length_b   1.000
_cell.length_c   1.000
_cell.angle_alpha   90.00
_cell.angle_beta   90.00
_cell.angle_gamma   90.00
#
_symmetry.space_group_name_H-M   'P 1'
#
loop_
_entity.id
_entity.type
_entity.pdbx_description
1 polymer ?
#
loop_
_entity_poly.entity_id
_entity_poly.type
_entity_poly.pdbx_seq_one_letter_code
_entity_poly.pdbx_strand_id
1 'polypeptide(L)'
;MRFSRVELVFIAFGAGLGAVVAYLSKAGLVATSQAFPPFVFVLLGLGLAEIVAGLALRSPPGSLIAMPARLLAFAIGVGVLALLAGGLA
;
A
#
# COMPACT_ATOMS: atom_id res chain seq x y z
N MET A 1 -5.56 4.66 -20.23
CA MET A 1 -4.28 5.24 -19.76
C MET A 1 -3.27 4.11 -19.65
N ARG A 2 -2.04 4.26 -20.18
CA ARG A 2 -0.98 3.25 -20.01
C ARG A 2 -0.15 3.64 -18.79
N PHE A 3 -0.08 2.74 -17.80
CA PHE A 3 0.78 2.93 -16.64
C PHE A 3 2.26 2.83 -17.04
N SER A 4 3.09 3.65 -16.42
CA SER A 4 4.54 3.55 -16.53
C SER A 4 5.08 2.31 -15.80
N ARG A 5 6.31 1.90 -16.10
CA ARG A 5 6.94 0.76 -15.38
C ARG A 5 7.04 1.02 -13.88
N VAL A 6 7.33 2.26 -13.48
CA VAL A 6 7.44 2.65 -12.07
C VAL A 6 6.07 2.51 -11.38
N GLU A 7 4.99 2.93 -12.04
CA GLU A 7 3.63 2.80 -11.53
C GLU A 7 3.22 1.33 -11.39
N LEU A 8 3.57 0.47 -12.36
CA LEU A 8 3.31 -0.97 -12.26
C LEU A 8 4.06 -1.62 -11.09
N VAL A 9 5.32 -1.26 -10.87
CA VAL A 9 6.10 -1.74 -9.71
C VAL A 9 5.47 -1.26 -8.41
N PHE A 10 5.03 -0.01 -8.34
CA PHE A 10 4.35 0.52 -7.16
C PHE A 10 3.01 -0.17 -6.88
N ILE A 11 2.25 -0.47 -7.93
CA ILE A 11 1.00 -1.25 -7.81
C ILE A 11 1.28 -2.65 -7.27
N ALA A 12 2.29 -3.34 -7.81
CA ALA A 12 2.72 -4.64 -7.31
C ALA A 12 3.21 -4.58 -5.85
N PHE A 13 3.91 -3.50 -5.50
CA PHE A 13 4.32 -3.23 -4.12
C PHE A 13 3.11 -3.06 -3.20
N GLY A 14 2.04 -2.37 -3.64
CA GLY A 14 0.79 -2.28 -2.90
C GLY A 14 0.16 -3.64 -2.61
N ALA A 15 0.14 -4.55 -3.59
CA ALA A 15 -0.32 -5.92 -3.39
C ALA A 15 0.54 -6.66 -2.33
N GLY A 16 1.86 -6.55 -2.44
CA GLY A 16 2.79 -7.13 -1.46
C GLY A 16 2.58 -6.58 -0.05
N LEU A 17 2.35 -5.27 0.07
CA LEU A 17 2.10 -4.61 1.35
C LEU A 17 0.80 -5.11 1.99
N GLY A 18 -0.26 -5.28 1.20
CA GLY A 18 -1.50 -5.91 1.65
C GLY A 18 -1.28 -7.31 2.22
N ALA A 19 -0.46 -8.13 1.57
CA ALA A 19 -0.13 -9.48 2.04
C ALA A 19 0.71 -9.47 3.33
N VAL A 20 1.70 -8.60 3.42
CA VAL A 20 2.52 -8.43 4.63
C VAL A 20 1.66 -7.99 5.81
N VAL A 21 0.80 -6.99 5.62
CA VAL A 21 -0.10 -6.51 6.68
C VAL A 21 -1.09 -7.59 7.10
N ALA A 22 -1.65 -8.36 6.17
CA ALA A 22 -2.52 -9.49 6.49
C ALA A 22 -1.81 -10.54 7.34
N TYR A 23 -0.58 -10.88 6.99
CA TYR A 23 0.24 -11.81 7.76
C TYR A 23 0.53 -11.30 9.17
N LEU A 24 0.96 -10.04 9.29
CA LEU A 24 1.28 -9.42 10.58
C LEU A 24 0.04 -9.28 11.48
N SER A 25 -1.12 -8.97 10.89
CA SER A 25 -2.40 -8.93 11.59
C SER A 25 -2.77 -10.31 12.14
N LYS A 26 -2.68 -11.37 11.31
CA LYS A 26 -2.94 -12.75 11.75
C LYS A 26 -1.96 -13.24 12.82
N ALA A 27 -0.71 -12.79 12.77
CA ALA A 27 0.31 -13.13 13.75
C ALA A 27 0.12 -12.40 15.09
N GLY A 28 -0.85 -11.48 15.21
CA GLY A 28 -1.06 -10.67 16.41
C GLY A 28 0.07 -9.67 16.68
N LEU A 29 0.92 -9.41 15.69
CA LEU A 29 2.07 -8.50 15.80
C LEU A 29 1.68 -7.04 15.57
N VAL A 30 0.44 -6.79 15.16
CA VAL A 30 -0.09 -5.45 14.88
C VAL A 30 -1.33 -5.25 15.73
N ALA A 31 -1.34 -4.17 16.51
CA ALA A 31 -2.48 -3.79 17.31
C ALA A 31 -3.62 -3.32 16.39
N THR A 32 -4.55 -4.21 16.10
CA THR A 32 -5.80 -3.90 15.39
C THR A 32 -6.81 -3.39 16.42
N SER A 33 -7.12 -2.11 16.36
CA SER A 33 -8.22 -1.52 17.14
C SER A 33 -9.22 -0.90 16.17
N GLN A 34 -10.46 -0.68 16.61
CA GLN A 34 -11.46 0.03 15.78
C GLN A 34 -10.97 1.43 15.36
N ALA A 35 -10.09 2.05 16.14
CA ALA A 35 -9.48 3.34 15.81
C ALA A 35 -8.32 3.22 14.80
N PHE A 36 -7.74 2.03 14.63
CA PHE A 36 -6.61 1.79 13.74
C PHE A 36 -6.76 0.45 12.97
N PRO A 37 -7.62 0.43 11.93
CA PRO A 37 -7.84 -0.76 11.13
C PRO A 37 -6.60 -1.19 10.34
N PRO A 38 -6.49 -2.46 9.93
CA PRO A 38 -5.31 -2.98 9.23
C PRO A 38 -5.00 -2.25 7.91
N PHE A 39 -6.01 -1.74 7.19
CA PHE A 39 -5.79 -1.03 5.92
C PHE A 39 -5.01 0.29 6.11
N VAL A 40 -5.00 0.88 7.30
CA VAL A 40 -4.24 2.10 7.59
C VAL A 40 -2.74 1.84 7.44
N PHE A 41 -2.26 0.64 7.81
CA PHE A 41 -0.87 0.25 7.56
C PHE A 41 -0.55 0.13 6.08
N VAL A 42 -1.52 -0.29 5.26
CA VAL A 42 -1.37 -0.32 3.80
C VAL A 42 -1.20 1.10 3.25
N LEU A 43 -2.04 2.03 3.72
CA LEU A 43 -2.00 3.44 3.31
C LEU A 43 -0.70 4.11 3.74
N LEU A 44 -0.28 3.92 4.99
CA LEU A 44 0.98 4.43 5.51
C LEU A 44 2.19 3.85 4.78
N GLY A 45 2.19 2.54 4.53
CA GLY A 45 3.27 1.87 3.82
C GLY A 45 3.44 2.38 2.39
N LEU A 46 2.33 2.60 1.66
CA LEU A 46 2.35 3.19 0.32
C LEU A 46 2.85 4.64 0.34
N GLY A 47 2.35 5.46 1.28
CA GLY A 47 2.79 6.85 1.43
C GLY A 47 4.28 6.96 1.76
N LEU A 48 4.78 6.13 2.69
CA LEU A 48 6.20 6.07 3.04
C LEU A 48 7.05 5.60 1.87
N ALA A 49 6.63 4.57 1.14
CA ALA A 49 7.37 4.08 -0.03
C ALA A 49 7.52 5.17 -1.10
N GLU A 50 6.50 5.98 -1.30
CA GLU A 50 6.58 7.10 -2.24
C GLU A 50 7.49 8.23 -1.75
N ILE A 51 7.45 8.57 -0.46
CA ILE A 51 8.37 9.56 0.12
C ILE A 51 9.82 9.08 -0.03
N VAL A 52 10.10 7.82 0.31
CA VAL A 52 11.43 7.22 0.19
C VAL A 52 11.90 7.19 -1.26
N ALA A 53 11.02 6.81 -2.20
CA ALA A 53 11.34 6.83 -3.63
C ALA A 53 11.58 8.25 -4.14
N GLY A 54 10.77 9.23 -3.71
CA GLY A 54 10.93 10.65 -4.02
C GLY A 54 12.26 11.21 -3.53
N LEU A 55 12.65 10.87 -2.30
CA LEU A 55 13.94 11.25 -1.73
C LEU A 55 15.12 10.62 -2.48
N ALA A 56 15.05 9.32 -2.76
CA ALA A 56 16.11 8.60 -3.48
C ALA A 56 16.31 9.13 -4.92
N LEU A 57 15.22 9.49 -5.59
CA LEU A 57 15.21 10.00 -6.97
C LEU A 57 15.27 11.53 -7.04
N ARG A 58 15.44 12.23 -5.90
CA ARG A 58 15.43 13.70 -5.79
C ARG A 58 14.27 14.36 -6.54
N SER A 59 13.11 13.69 -6.54
CA SER A 59 11.91 14.12 -7.24
C SER A 59 10.86 14.58 -6.22
N PRO A 60 10.08 15.62 -6.53
CA PRO A 60 9.06 16.10 -5.60
C PRO A 60 7.99 15.01 -5.34
N PRO A 61 7.50 14.89 -4.11
CA PRO A 61 6.47 13.91 -3.77
C PRO A 61 5.22 14.15 -4.63
N GLY A 62 4.70 13.08 -5.25
CA GLY A 62 3.56 13.16 -6.17
C GLY A 62 3.90 13.41 -7.64
N SER A 63 5.19 13.58 -8.00
CA SER A 63 5.59 13.61 -9.42
C SER A 63 5.92 12.24 -10.00
N LEU A 64 6.26 11.26 -9.15
CA LEU A 64 6.69 9.93 -9.59
C LEU A 64 5.54 9.00 -9.95
N ILE A 65 4.40 9.15 -9.26
CA ILE A 65 3.27 8.23 -9.35
C ILE A 65 2.00 9.06 -9.49
N ALA A 66 1.31 8.90 -10.61
CA ALA A 66 0.06 9.62 -10.83
C ALA A 66 -1.01 9.14 -9.84
N MET A 67 -1.94 10.04 -9.48
CA MET A 67 -3.06 9.71 -8.58
C MET A 67 -3.84 8.44 -8.98
N PRO A 68 -4.11 8.14 -10.27
CA PRO A 68 -4.77 6.90 -10.65
C PRO A 68 -3.99 5.64 -10.26
N ALA A 69 -2.66 5.66 -10.39
CA ALA A 69 -1.81 4.53 -10.01
C ALA A 69 -1.74 4.37 -8.48
N ARG A 70 -1.73 5.47 -7.73
CA ARG A 70 -1.80 5.45 -6.26
C ARG A 70 -3.11 4.82 -5.76
N LEU A 71 -4.23 5.25 -6.33
CA LEU A 71 -5.55 4.69 -6.00
C LEU A 71 -5.63 3.21 -6.33
N LEU A 72 -5.08 2.80 -7.48
CA LEU A 72 -5.07 1.40 -7.88
C LEU A 72 -4.18 0.54 -6.97
N ALA A 73 -2.99 1.03 -6.61
CA ALA A 73 -2.08 0.36 -5.68
C ALA A 73 -2.73 0.16 -4.30
N PHE A 74 -3.42 1.20 -3.81
CA PHE A 74 -4.16 1.12 -2.55
C PHE A 74 -5.34 0.15 -2.64
N ALA A 75 -6.17 0.26 -3.68
CA ALA A 75 -7.32 -0.64 -3.88
C ALA A 75 -6.89 -2.11 -3.96
N ILE A 76 -5.80 -2.39 -4.68
CA ILE A 76 -5.24 -3.74 -4.77
C ILE A 76 -4.66 -4.18 -3.43
N GLY A 77 -3.89 -3.34 -2.74
CA GLY A 77 -3.34 -3.68 -1.43
C GLY A 77 -4.42 -3.98 -0.39
N VAL A 78 -5.48 -3.18 -0.35
CA VAL A 78 -6.65 -3.41 0.51
C VAL A 78 -7.42 -4.65 0.07
N GLY A 79 -7.57 -4.90 -1.23
CA GLY A 79 -8.19 -6.11 -1.75
C GLY A 79 -7.43 -7.38 -1.35
N VAL A 80 -6.11 -7.37 -1.45
CA VAL A 80 -5.24 -8.48 -1.00
C VAL A 80 -5.33 -8.66 0.51
N LEU A 81 -5.28 -7.56 1.26
CA LEU A 81 -5.47 -7.58 2.70
C LEU A 81 -6.82 -8.22 3.08
N ALA A 82 -7.92 -7.78 2.46
CA ALA A 82 -9.26 -8.32 2.72
C ALA A 82 -9.34 -9.81 2.38
N LEU A 83 -8.80 -10.20 1.22
CA LEU A 83 -8.78 -11.59 0.76
C LEU A 83 -8.03 -12.51 1.74
N LEU A 84 -6.88 -12.05 2.23
CA LEU A 84 -6.02 -12.86 3.08
C LEU A 84 -6.43 -12.80 4.56
N ALA A 85 -6.86 -11.65 5.07
CA ALA A 85 -7.31 -11.49 6.45
C ALA A 85 -8.73 -12.01 6.69
N GLY A 86 -9.52 -12.23 5.63
CA GLY A 86 -10.92 -12.66 5.73
C GLY A 86 -11.91 -11.52 5.99
N GLY A 87 -11.48 -10.26 5.83
CA GLY A 87 -12.28 -9.06 6.07
C GLY A 87 -11.43 -7.80 6.22
N LEU A 88 -12.08 -6.65 6.33
CA LEU A 88 -11.46 -5.33 6.58
C LEU A 88 -11.66 -4.83 8.02
N ALA A 89 -12.18 -5.68 8.90
CA ALA A 89 -12.60 -5.36 10.27
C ALA A 89 -11.47 -5.55 11.28
#